data_AF-A0A7Y4ZI85-F1
#
_entry.id   AF-A0A7Y4ZI85-F1
#
_cell.length_a   1.000
_cell.length_b   1.000
_cell.length_c   1.000
_cell.angle_alpha   90.00
_cell.angle_beta   90.00
_cell.angle_gamma   90.00
#
_symmetry.space_group_name_H-M   'P 1'
#
loop_
_entity.id
_entity.type
_entity.pdbx_description
1 polymer ?
#
loop_
_entity_poly.entity_id
_entity_poly.type
_entity_poly.pdbx_seq_one_letter_code
_entity_poly.pdbx_strand_id
1 'polypeptide(L)'
;SIPAFGAVVSALATSGDSDVLSTPHIIALDNEPAEISIGQNIARQQNSGLSSLAGLAGASGTGAAGGLGALAGLAGGGLGGATSFTDVGTKIKITPHLNESNEARLDISEEISEAGNAQGTLGVVPINKRTATTKLVVKDQETVVIGGLVRNRRARSQTKIPVLGDIPILGALFRETSDSNEKTNLILILTPYIIRDQSDLRNVFERKMQERQELLDRYFVFAENNYTPPKDYTRTNGLLETIRQEYMKVDEKRRLDELTRPKELKGHAPQTPLEMPSGPRPASGAAGGNTPPATPGQPTDAPKINITPPSRNIERLEK
;
A
#
# COMPACT_ATOMS: atom_id res chain seq x y z
N SER A 1 -41.26 -13.66 -45.45
CA SER A 1 -40.13 -13.32 -44.57
C SER A 1 -40.15 -14.26 -43.39
N ILE A 2 -39.06 -14.98 -43.14
CA ILE A 2 -38.93 -15.80 -41.92
C ILE A 2 -38.45 -14.85 -40.81
N PRO A 3 -39.16 -14.74 -39.66
CA PRO A 3 -38.66 -13.92 -38.55
C PRO A 3 -37.39 -14.58 -37.99
N ALA A 4 -36.29 -13.83 -37.95
CA ALA A 4 -35.05 -14.29 -37.33
C ALA A 4 -35.21 -14.25 -35.81
N PHE A 5 -35.28 -15.42 -35.18
CA PHE A 5 -35.25 -15.53 -33.73
C PHE A 5 -33.82 -15.32 -33.23
N GLY A 6 -33.63 -14.33 -32.35
CA GLY A 6 -32.36 -14.06 -31.68
C GLY A 6 -32.53 -14.05 -30.17
N ALA A 7 -31.56 -14.63 -29.46
CA ALA A 7 -31.47 -14.58 -28.00
C ALA A 7 -30.10 -13.99 -27.62
N VAL A 8 -30.08 -13.14 -26.61
CA VAL A 8 -28.85 -12.53 -26.07
C VAL A 8 -28.77 -12.88 -24.59
N VAL A 9 -27.65 -13.47 -24.18
CA VAL A 9 -27.35 -13.74 -22.77
C VAL A 9 -26.28 -12.74 -22.34
N SER A 10 -26.58 -11.96 -21.31
CA SER A 10 -25.63 -11.05 -20.66
C SER A 10 -25.39 -11.53 -19.24
N ALA A 11 -24.11 -11.69 -18.88
CA ALA A 11 -23.68 -12.04 -17.54
C ALA A 11 -22.38 -11.30 -17.24
N LEU A 12 -22.38 -10.52 -16.16
CA LEU A 12 -21.22 -9.76 -15.70
C LEU A 12 -21.13 -9.87 -14.18
N ALA A 13 -19.98 -10.28 -13.68
CA ALA A 13 -19.64 -10.23 -12.26
C ALA A 13 -18.46 -9.28 -12.09
N THR A 14 -18.69 -8.16 -11.41
CA THR A 14 -17.64 -7.18 -11.09
C THR A 14 -17.29 -7.32 -9.62
N SER A 15 -16.00 -7.51 -9.33
CA SER A 15 -15.44 -7.44 -7.98
C SER A 15 -14.43 -6.30 -7.94
N GLY A 16 -14.42 -5.54 -6.86
CA GLY A 16 -13.47 -4.47 -6.61
C GLY A 16 -13.16 -4.43 -5.12
N ASP A 17 -11.89 -4.21 -4.80
CA ASP A 17 -11.40 -4.00 -3.45
C ASP A 17 -10.67 -2.65 -3.41
N SER A 18 -10.72 -1.97 -2.26
CA SER A 18 -10.20 -0.62 -2.10
C SER A 18 -9.85 -0.37 -0.64
N ASP A 19 -8.56 -0.25 -0.37
CA ASP A 19 -8.02 0.12 0.94
C ASP A 19 -7.46 1.55 0.88
N VAL A 20 -7.71 2.34 1.93
CA VAL A 20 -7.31 3.74 2.03
C VAL A 20 -6.76 4.00 3.43
N LEU A 21 -5.44 4.02 3.54
CA LEU A 21 -4.73 4.36 4.77
C LEU A 21 -4.26 5.82 4.72
N SER A 22 -4.67 6.61 5.71
CA SER A 22 -4.19 7.98 5.92
C SER A 22 -3.58 8.10 7.31
N THR A 23 -2.32 8.52 7.42
CA THR A 23 -1.60 8.71 8.69
C THR A 23 -1.14 10.17 8.86
N PRO A 24 -2.06 11.09 9.17
CA PRO A 24 -1.71 12.48 9.44
C PRO A 24 -0.98 12.62 10.77
N HIS A 25 -0.04 13.56 10.84
CA HIS A 25 0.69 13.90 12.06
C HIS A 25 0.66 15.42 12.24
N ILE A 26 0.37 15.86 13.47
CA ILE A 26 0.32 17.26 13.86
C ILE A 26 0.94 17.42 15.25
N ILE A 27 1.63 18.54 15.46
CA ILE A 27 2.18 18.94 16.76
C ILE A 27 1.44 20.22 17.16
N ALA A 28 1.01 20.29 18.41
CA ALA A 28 0.26 21.40 18.98
C ALA A 28 0.87 21.75 20.35
N LEU A 29 0.81 23.02 20.75
CA LEU A 29 1.09 23.40 22.13
C LEU A 29 -0.14 23.11 23.00
N ASP A 30 0.09 22.95 24.30
CA ASP A 30 -0.99 22.83 25.27
C ASP A 30 -1.94 24.04 25.21
N ASN A 31 -3.24 23.79 25.25
CA ASN A 31 -4.31 24.78 25.10
C ASN A 31 -4.35 25.55 23.76
N GLU A 32 -3.50 25.23 22.77
CA GLU A 32 -3.49 25.91 21.46
C GLU A 32 -4.16 25.05 20.36
N PRO A 33 -5.14 25.58 19.60
CA PRO A 33 -5.75 24.86 18.49
C PRO A 33 -4.79 24.78 17.29
N ALA A 34 -4.40 23.57 16.91
CA ALA A 34 -3.63 23.31 15.69
C ALA A 34 -4.53 22.74 14.59
N GLU A 35 -4.28 23.12 13.34
CA GLU A 35 -5.03 22.67 12.16
C GLU A 35 -4.09 22.23 11.03
N ILE A 36 -4.43 21.13 10.37
CA ILE A 36 -3.75 20.62 9.17
C ILE A 36 -4.80 20.33 8.09
N SER A 37 -4.57 20.83 6.88
CA SER A 37 -5.44 20.63 5.72
C SER A 37 -4.61 20.13 4.54
N ILE A 38 -4.65 18.83 4.26
CA ILE A 38 -4.01 18.21 3.10
C ILE A 38 -5.09 17.94 2.07
N GLY A 39 -5.01 18.54 0.88
CA GLY A 39 -6.03 18.34 -0.14
C GLY A 39 -5.72 19.00 -1.47
N GLN A 40 -6.66 18.83 -2.40
CA GLN A 40 -6.71 19.48 -3.69
C GLN A 40 -7.96 20.35 -3.77
N ASN A 41 -7.87 21.49 -4.45
CA ASN A 41 -9.03 22.34 -4.67
C ASN A 41 -9.67 22.02 -6.02
N ILE A 42 -10.91 21.51 -6.01
CA ILE A 42 -11.64 21.13 -7.23
C ILE A 42 -12.68 22.19 -7.61
N ALA A 43 -12.81 22.43 -8.91
CA ALA A 43 -13.83 23.32 -9.45
C ALA A 43 -15.21 22.63 -9.44
N ARG A 44 -16.11 23.08 -8.57
CA ARG A 44 -17.52 22.72 -8.56
C ARG A 44 -18.26 23.66 -9.52
N GLN A 45 -18.67 23.14 -10.67
CA GLN A 45 -19.53 23.87 -11.62
C GLN A 45 -20.89 24.14 -10.99
N GLN A 46 -21.18 25.39 -10.64
CA GLN A 46 -22.53 25.80 -10.27
C GLN A 46 -23.33 26.08 -11.54
N ASN A 47 -24.49 25.46 -11.68
CA ASN A 47 -25.30 25.51 -12.90
C ASN A 47 -25.98 26.89 -13.09
N SER A 48 -25.18 27.89 -13.47
CA SER A 48 -25.59 29.29 -13.69
C SER A 48 -26.04 29.55 -15.14
N GLY A 49 -26.71 28.57 -15.77
CA GLY A 49 -27.01 28.57 -17.20
C GLY A 49 -28.45 28.87 -17.61
N LEU A 50 -29.40 28.96 -16.68
CA LEU A 50 -30.85 29.09 -17.01
C LEU A 50 -31.55 30.33 -16.41
N SER A 51 -30.94 31.05 -15.46
CA SER A 51 -31.53 32.26 -14.88
C SER A 51 -31.62 33.41 -15.89
N SER A 52 -30.68 33.50 -16.83
CA SER A 52 -30.69 34.48 -17.93
C SER A 52 -31.86 34.30 -18.89
N LEU A 53 -32.30 33.04 -19.13
CA LEU A 53 -33.43 32.75 -20.01
C LEU A 53 -34.79 32.97 -19.31
N ALA A 54 -34.87 32.75 -17.99
CA ALA A 54 -36.02 33.18 -17.19
C ALA A 54 -36.19 34.70 -17.19
N GLY A 55 -35.09 35.46 -17.21
CA GLY A 55 -35.09 36.91 -17.41
C GLY A 55 -35.67 37.35 -18.76
N LEU A 56 -35.49 36.56 -19.83
CA LEU A 56 -36.10 36.81 -21.13
C LEU A 56 -37.61 36.54 -21.13
N ALA A 57 -38.07 35.49 -20.44
CA ALA A 57 -39.50 35.18 -20.32
C ALA A 57 -40.27 36.28 -19.57
N GLY A 58 -39.67 36.87 -18.52
CA GLY A 58 -40.22 38.03 -17.81
C GLY A 58 -40.20 39.35 -18.61
N ALA A 59 -39.34 39.45 -19.62
CA ALA A 59 -39.20 40.67 -20.44
C ALA A 59 -40.30 40.83 -21.51
N SER A 60 -41.16 39.83 -21.71
CA SER A 60 -42.29 39.92 -22.66
C SER A 60 -43.43 40.86 -22.20
N GLY A 61 -43.43 41.30 -20.93
CA GLY A 61 -44.47 42.14 -20.34
C GLY A 61 -44.09 43.61 -20.08
N THR A 62 -42.84 44.02 -20.33
CA THR A 62 -42.38 45.41 -20.13
C THR A 62 -41.62 45.90 -21.35
N GLY A 63 -41.84 47.15 -21.75
CA GLY A 63 -41.44 47.69 -23.06
C GLY A 63 -39.92 47.64 -23.35
N ALA A 64 -39.56 47.97 -24.60
CA ALA A 64 -38.30 47.69 -25.30
C ALA A 64 -36.95 47.81 -24.55
N ALA A 65 -36.88 48.49 -23.40
CA ALA A 65 -35.72 48.48 -22.50
C ALA A 65 -35.51 47.14 -21.77
N GLY A 66 -36.58 46.39 -21.46
CA GLY A 66 -36.49 45.15 -20.65
C GLY A 66 -35.82 43.97 -21.37
N GLY A 67 -36.10 43.79 -22.67
CA GLY A 67 -35.54 42.68 -23.46
C GLY A 67 -34.06 42.83 -23.81
N LEU A 68 -33.54 44.06 -23.86
CA LEU A 68 -32.14 44.34 -24.21
C LEU A 68 -31.16 43.84 -23.13
N GLY A 69 -31.54 43.87 -21.85
CA GLY A 69 -30.71 43.31 -20.77
C GLY A 69 -30.57 41.78 -20.86
N ALA A 70 -31.62 41.08 -21.29
CA ALA A 70 -31.57 39.64 -21.50
C ALA A 70 -30.77 39.25 -22.76
N LEU A 71 -30.87 40.03 -23.84
CA LEU A 71 -30.10 39.79 -25.06
C LEU A 71 -28.61 40.15 -24.91
N ALA A 72 -28.27 41.15 -24.09
CA ALA A 72 -26.88 41.48 -23.76
C ALA A 72 -26.15 40.29 -23.09
N GLY A 73 -26.85 39.52 -22.24
CA GLY A 73 -26.32 38.28 -21.65
C GLY A 73 -26.08 37.14 -22.66
N LEU A 74 -26.65 37.23 -23.86
CA LEU A 74 -26.45 36.25 -24.94
C LEU A 74 -25.36 36.67 -25.93
N ALA A 75 -25.26 37.98 -26.22
CA ALA A 75 -24.29 38.54 -27.17
C ALA A 75 -22.90 38.80 -26.56
N GLY A 76 -22.82 38.99 -25.23
CA GLY A 76 -21.60 39.31 -24.49
C GLY A 76 -21.00 38.14 -23.71
N GLY A 77 -20.65 37.04 -24.38
CA GLY A 77 -19.74 35.98 -23.87
C GLY A 77 -19.96 35.52 -22.41
N GLY A 78 -21.14 34.97 -22.10
CA GLY A 78 -21.57 34.76 -20.70
C GLY A 78 -22.21 33.40 -20.33
N LEU A 79 -22.07 32.35 -21.15
CA LEU A 79 -22.56 30.99 -20.78
C LEU A 79 -21.62 30.24 -19.80
N GLY A 80 -20.70 30.95 -19.15
CA GLY A 80 -19.81 30.39 -18.14
C GLY A 80 -20.54 30.14 -16.82
N GLY A 81 -20.81 28.87 -16.51
CA GLY A 81 -21.25 28.50 -15.17
C GLY A 81 -20.21 28.95 -14.13
N ALA A 82 -20.65 29.63 -13.07
CA ALA A 82 -19.76 30.09 -12.02
C ALA A 82 -19.02 28.90 -11.38
N THR A 83 -17.72 28.78 -11.64
CA THR A 83 -16.88 27.71 -11.11
C THR A 83 -16.47 28.05 -9.69
N SER A 84 -17.31 27.63 -8.73
CA SER A 84 -16.98 27.71 -7.31
C SER A 84 -15.91 26.66 -6.97
N PHE A 85 -14.77 27.11 -6.45
CA PHE A 85 -13.71 26.24 -5.98
C PHE A 85 -14.06 25.64 -4.60
N THR A 86 -13.71 24.38 -4.35
CA THR A 86 -13.98 23.68 -3.08
C THR A 86 -12.84 22.72 -2.76
N ASP A 87 -12.22 22.88 -1.59
CA ASP A 87 -11.18 21.97 -1.15
C ASP A 87 -11.76 20.59 -0.80
N VAL A 88 -11.10 19.56 -1.30
CA VAL A 88 -11.32 18.16 -0.92
C VAL A 88 -10.00 17.56 -0.45
N GLY A 89 -10.04 16.87 0.68
CA GLY A 89 -8.89 16.22 1.30
C GLY A 89 -9.14 15.98 2.78
N THR A 90 -8.07 15.70 3.52
CA THR A 90 -8.08 15.46 4.96
C THR A 90 -7.82 16.77 5.70
N LYS A 91 -8.81 17.23 6.46
CA LYS A 91 -8.73 18.39 7.36
C LYS A 91 -8.87 17.90 8.80
N ILE A 92 -7.87 18.16 9.63
CA ILE A 92 -7.88 17.80 11.05
C ILE A 92 -7.57 19.04 11.87
N LYS A 93 -8.44 19.30 12.85
CA LYS A 93 -8.26 20.32 13.86
C LYS A 93 -8.24 19.65 15.23
N ILE A 94 -7.26 19.99 16.04
CA ILE A 94 -7.07 19.44 17.38
C ILE A 94 -6.74 20.55 18.38
N THR A 95 -7.37 20.50 19.54
CA THR A 95 -6.98 21.31 20.70
C THR A 95 -6.65 20.35 21.85
N PRO A 96 -5.36 20.19 22.22
CA PRO A 96 -4.97 19.41 23.37
C PRO A 96 -5.09 20.25 24.66
N HIS A 97 -5.37 19.56 25.76
CA HIS A 97 -5.26 20.07 27.12
C HIS A 97 -4.62 18.99 27.99
N LEU A 98 -3.39 19.23 28.44
CA LEU A 98 -2.62 18.30 29.27
C LEU A 98 -2.97 18.45 30.75
N ASN A 99 -3.22 17.33 31.42
CA ASN A 99 -3.37 17.25 32.88
C ASN A 99 -2.08 16.76 33.54
N GLU A 100 -1.89 17.08 34.83
CA GLU A 100 -0.68 16.70 35.61
C GLU A 100 -0.45 15.17 35.64
N SER A 101 -1.51 14.38 35.49
CA SER A 101 -1.49 12.91 35.51
C SER A 101 -0.99 12.23 34.22
N ASN A 102 -0.35 12.96 33.29
CA ASN A 102 0.03 12.49 31.95
C ASN A 102 -1.15 12.05 31.06
N GLU A 103 -2.32 12.66 31.31
CA GLU A 103 -3.52 12.46 30.52
C GLU A 103 -3.77 13.70 29.66
N ALA A 104 -3.80 13.51 28.34
CA ALA A 104 -4.17 14.52 27.37
C ALA A 104 -5.68 14.45 27.10
N ARG A 105 -6.39 15.52 27.40
CA ARG A 105 -7.76 15.74 26.93
C ARG A 105 -7.69 16.36 25.54
N LEU A 106 -8.26 15.69 24.55
CA LEU A 106 -8.21 16.13 23.15
C LEU A 106 -9.62 16.49 22.68
N ASP A 107 -9.77 17.70 22.15
CA ASP A 107 -10.92 18.12 21.35
C ASP A 107 -10.54 17.98 19.87
N ILE A 108 -11.18 17.07 19.15
CA ILE A 108 -10.78 16.65 17.80
C ILE A 108 -11.95 16.87 16.85
N SER A 109 -11.67 17.54 15.73
CA SER A 109 -12.58 17.67 14.59
C SER A 109 -11.85 17.26 13.31
N GLU A 110 -12.26 16.14 12.74
CA GLU A 110 -11.71 15.55 11.52
C GLU A 110 -12.76 15.56 10.40
N GLU A 111 -12.34 15.96 9.20
CA GLU A 111 -13.10 15.85 7.95
C GLU A 111 -12.20 15.22 6.88
N ILE A 112 -12.57 14.03 6.40
CA ILE A 112 -11.99 13.40 5.22
C ILE A 112 -12.96 13.59 4.06
N SER A 113 -12.56 14.41 3.08
CA SER A 113 -13.30 14.68 1.85
C SER A 113 -12.59 14.07 0.64
N GLU A 114 -13.27 13.21 -0.11
CA GLU A 114 -12.78 12.59 -1.35
C GLU A 114 -13.57 13.10 -2.56
N ALA A 115 -12.89 13.39 -3.66
CA ALA A 115 -13.52 13.57 -4.96
C ALA A 115 -13.93 12.20 -5.53
N GLY A 116 -15.21 12.01 -5.84
CA GLY A 116 -15.68 10.86 -6.59
C GLY A 116 -15.42 11.00 -8.10
N ASN A 117 -15.79 9.98 -8.86
CA ASN A 117 -15.76 10.07 -10.32
C ASN A 117 -16.80 11.07 -10.83
N ALA A 118 -16.46 11.84 -11.87
CA ALA A 118 -17.39 12.76 -12.52
C ALA A 118 -18.63 12.03 -13.06
N GLN A 119 -19.83 12.49 -12.70
CA GLN A 119 -21.10 11.87 -13.09
C GLN A 119 -21.97 12.81 -13.93
N GLY A 120 -22.69 12.21 -14.89
CA GLY A 120 -23.60 12.89 -15.81
C GLY A 120 -22.89 13.71 -16.90
N THR A 121 -23.69 14.19 -17.86
CA THR A 121 -23.18 14.94 -19.03
C THR A 121 -22.58 16.32 -18.72
N LEU A 122 -22.73 16.81 -17.48
CA LEU A 122 -22.11 18.05 -17.01
C LEU A 122 -20.81 17.81 -16.22
N GLY A 123 -20.36 16.55 -16.07
CA GLY A 123 -19.10 16.24 -15.38
C GLY A 123 -19.08 16.64 -13.90
N VAL A 124 -20.24 16.59 -13.21
CA VAL A 124 -20.33 16.97 -11.80
C VAL A 124 -19.59 15.94 -10.96
N VAL A 125 -18.57 16.38 -10.24
CA VAL A 125 -17.81 15.55 -9.29
C VAL A 125 -18.53 15.55 -7.94
N PRO A 126 -19.08 14.41 -7.49
CA PRO A 126 -19.62 14.30 -6.13
C PRO A 126 -18.47 14.32 -5.11
N ILE A 127 -18.69 14.91 -3.95
CA ILE A 127 -17.71 14.95 -2.86
C ILE A 127 -18.21 14.03 -1.74
N ASN A 128 -17.47 12.95 -1.50
CA ASN A 128 -17.74 12.03 -0.39
C ASN A 128 -17.08 12.59 0.88
N LYS A 129 -17.90 13.03 1.84
CA LYS A 129 -17.42 13.55 3.13
C LYS A 129 -17.62 12.54 4.25
N ARG A 130 -16.60 12.40 5.10
CA ARG A 130 -16.62 11.63 6.35
C ARG A 130 -16.15 12.57 7.45
N THR A 131 -16.99 12.82 8.46
CA THR A 131 -16.69 13.77 9.54
C THR A 131 -16.79 13.11 10.90
N ALA A 132 -15.88 13.47 11.81
CA ALA A 132 -15.86 13.03 13.19
C ALA A 132 -15.53 14.21 14.11
N THR A 133 -16.37 14.44 15.12
CA THR A 133 -16.11 15.44 16.16
C THR A 133 -16.24 14.77 17.51
N THR A 134 -15.18 14.77 18.30
CA THR A 134 -15.11 14.01 19.57
C THR A 134 -14.31 14.77 20.62
N LYS A 135 -14.62 14.48 21.90
CA LYS A 135 -13.84 14.93 23.05
C LYS A 135 -13.51 13.73 23.91
N LEU A 136 -12.22 13.44 24.06
CA LEU A 136 -11.73 12.23 24.71
C LEU A 136 -10.54 12.53 25.61
N VAL A 137 -10.29 11.66 26.59
CA VAL A 137 -9.14 11.73 27.49
C VAL A 137 -8.31 10.47 27.24
N VAL A 138 -7.02 10.65 27.00
CA VAL A 138 -6.08 9.60 26.61
C VAL A 138 -4.77 9.76 27.36
N LYS A 139 -4.12 8.64 27.68
CA LYS A 139 -2.77 8.65 28.25
C LYS A 139 -1.74 8.77 27.15
N ASP A 140 -0.56 9.28 27.51
CA ASP A 140 0.60 9.27 26.62
C ASP A 140 0.85 7.88 26.02
N GLN A 141 1.13 7.83 24.72
CA GLN A 141 1.45 6.61 23.96
C GLN A 141 0.32 5.55 23.91
N GLU A 142 -0.87 5.81 24.46
CA GLU A 142 -2.01 4.89 24.41
C GLU A 142 -2.85 5.11 23.14
N THR A 143 -2.88 4.11 22.25
CA THR A 143 -3.72 4.15 21.06
C THR A 143 -5.18 3.91 21.41
N VAL A 144 -6.06 4.85 21.07
CA VAL A 144 -7.50 4.69 21.22
C VAL A 144 -8.24 4.69 19.88
N VAL A 145 -9.36 3.99 19.83
CA VAL A 145 -10.31 4.04 18.73
C VAL A 145 -11.24 5.22 18.96
N ILE A 146 -11.14 6.24 18.10
CA ILE A 146 -12.02 7.43 18.09
C ILE A 146 -13.43 7.04 17.65
N GLY A 147 -13.53 6.15 16.67
CA GLY A 147 -14.80 5.70 16.12
C GLY A 147 -14.61 4.74 14.94
N GLY A 148 -15.73 4.33 14.36
CA GLY A 148 -15.73 3.49 13.18
C GLY A 148 -17.10 3.41 12.51
N LEU A 149 -17.13 2.95 11.27
CA LEU A 149 -18.34 2.68 10.50
C LEU A 149 -18.19 1.33 9.80
N VAL A 150 -19.11 0.41 10.10
CA VAL A 150 -19.33 -0.80 9.29
C VAL A 150 -20.66 -0.65 8.58
N ARG A 151 -20.63 -0.60 7.26
CA ARG A 151 -21.80 -0.51 6.38
C ARG A 151 -21.82 -1.72 5.46
N ASN A 152 -23.01 -2.31 5.29
CA ASN A 152 -23.26 -3.38 4.34
C ASN A 152 -24.56 -3.03 3.60
N ARG A 153 -24.46 -2.76 2.31
CA ARG A 153 -25.58 -2.39 1.45
C ARG A 153 -25.77 -3.48 0.39
N ARG A 154 -26.86 -4.22 0.50
CA ARG A 154 -27.32 -5.18 -0.51
C ARG A 154 -28.47 -4.58 -1.30
N ALA A 155 -28.33 -4.53 -2.61
CA ALA A 155 -29.35 -4.06 -3.55
C ALA A 155 -29.56 -5.14 -4.61
N ARG A 156 -30.70 -5.84 -4.54
CA ARG A 156 -31.11 -6.82 -5.54
C ARG A 156 -32.28 -6.28 -6.35
N SER A 157 -32.07 -6.07 -7.64
CA SER A 157 -33.11 -5.77 -8.62
C SER A 157 -33.42 -7.01 -9.44
N GLN A 158 -34.69 -7.26 -9.72
CA GLN A 158 -35.12 -8.38 -10.56
C GLN A 158 -36.25 -7.93 -11.50
N THR A 159 -35.98 -8.05 -12.80
CA THR A 159 -36.95 -7.82 -13.88
C THR A 159 -37.31 -9.18 -14.46
N LYS A 160 -38.59 -9.54 -14.53
CA LYS A 160 -39.01 -10.84 -15.06
C LYS A 160 -40.29 -10.74 -15.89
N ILE A 161 -40.43 -11.62 -16.87
CA ILE A 161 -41.70 -11.81 -17.58
C ILE A 161 -42.67 -12.55 -16.63
N PRO A 162 -43.90 -12.06 -16.39
CA PRO A 162 -44.87 -12.75 -15.55
C PRO A 162 -45.19 -14.15 -16.11
N VAL A 163 -45.50 -15.10 -15.22
CA VAL A 163 -45.69 -16.54 -15.50
C VAL A 163 -44.40 -17.24 -15.95
N LEU A 164 -43.78 -16.82 -17.05
CA LEU A 164 -42.60 -17.47 -17.64
C LEU A 164 -41.35 -17.39 -16.75
N GLY A 165 -41.12 -16.26 -16.07
CA GLY A 165 -39.98 -16.07 -15.15
C GLY A 165 -40.07 -16.82 -13.82
N ASP A 166 -41.23 -17.41 -13.52
CA ASP A 166 -41.50 -18.15 -12.27
C ASP A 166 -41.46 -19.68 -12.44
N ILE A 167 -41.31 -20.17 -13.68
CA ILE A 167 -41.12 -21.60 -13.94
C ILE A 167 -39.79 -22.05 -13.32
N PRO A 168 -39.76 -23.09 -12.47
CA PRO A 168 -38.49 -23.60 -11.93
C PRO A 168 -37.57 -24.07 -13.07
N ILE A 169 -36.26 -23.87 -12.91
CA ILE A 169 -35.21 -24.13 -13.91
C ILE A 169 -35.29 -23.18 -15.12
N LEU A 170 -36.41 -23.13 -15.84
CA LEU A 170 -36.55 -22.37 -17.10
C LEU A 170 -36.72 -20.86 -16.91
N GLY A 171 -37.30 -20.42 -15.78
CA GLY A 171 -37.56 -19.00 -15.50
C GLY A 171 -36.29 -18.14 -15.40
N ALA A 172 -35.10 -18.76 -15.27
CA ALA A 172 -33.82 -18.08 -15.35
C ALA A 172 -33.55 -17.45 -16.74
N LEU A 173 -34.14 -17.98 -17.81
CA LEU A 173 -34.02 -17.44 -19.17
C LEU A 173 -34.96 -16.24 -19.41
N PHE A 174 -35.97 -16.05 -18.56
CA PHE A 174 -37.02 -15.04 -18.69
C PHE A 174 -36.98 -13.99 -17.58
N ARG A 175 -35.83 -13.89 -16.87
CA ARG A 175 -35.58 -12.89 -15.84
C ARG A 175 -34.15 -12.36 -15.89
N GLU A 176 -34.03 -11.06 -15.73
CA GLU A 176 -32.79 -10.38 -15.41
C GLU A 176 -32.70 -10.23 -13.89
N THR A 177 -31.51 -10.43 -13.31
CA THR A 177 -31.28 -10.19 -11.89
C THR A 177 -29.95 -9.50 -11.72
N SER A 178 -29.99 -8.30 -11.12
CA SER A 178 -28.82 -7.51 -10.76
C SER A 178 -28.70 -7.54 -9.23
N ASP A 179 -27.57 -8.03 -8.73
CA ASP A 179 -27.27 -8.09 -7.30
C ASP A 179 -25.99 -7.28 -7.05
N SER A 180 -26.08 -6.30 -6.16
CA SER A 180 -24.99 -5.41 -5.78
C SER A 180 -24.82 -5.44 -4.26
N ASN A 181 -23.60 -5.72 -3.81
CA ASN A 181 -23.27 -5.90 -2.40
C ASN A 181 -22.03 -5.06 -2.07
N GLU A 182 -22.25 -3.93 -1.41
CA GLU A 182 -21.25 -2.92 -1.07
C GLU A 182 -20.96 -2.98 0.44
N LYS A 183 -19.74 -3.37 0.81
CA LYS A 183 -19.27 -3.39 2.21
C LYS A 183 -18.24 -2.29 2.42
N THR A 184 -18.48 -1.42 3.40
CA THR A 184 -17.55 -0.36 3.80
C THR A 184 -17.16 -0.61 5.26
N ASN A 185 -15.86 -0.68 5.55
CA ASN A 185 -15.36 -0.68 6.92
C ASN A 185 -14.44 0.54 7.07
N LEU A 186 -14.57 1.27 8.17
CA LEU A 186 -13.77 2.43 8.50
C LEU A 186 -13.53 2.44 10.01
N ILE A 187 -12.30 2.73 10.41
CA ILE A 187 -11.87 2.81 11.81
C ILE A 187 -10.97 4.04 11.92
N LEU A 188 -11.24 4.92 12.88
CA LEU A 188 -10.38 6.05 13.22
C LEU A 188 -9.65 5.71 14.51
N ILE A 189 -8.32 5.76 14.47
CA ILE A 189 -7.44 5.54 15.62
C ILE A 189 -6.53 6.75 15.82
N LEU A 190 -6.17 7.03 17.07
CA LEU A 190 -5.22 8.08 17.41
C LEU A 190 -4.34 7.61 18.58
N THR A 191 -3.06 7.97 18.50
CA THR A 191 -2.06 7.77 19.55
C THR A 191 -1.46 9.14 19.89
N PRO A 192 -1.67 9.68 21.10
CA PRO A 192 -1.04 10.92 21.51
C PRO A 192 0.43 10.67 21.87
N TYR A 193 1.26 11.72 21.73
CA TYR A 193 2.62 11.75 22.24
C TYR A 193 2.84 13.08 22.97
N ILE A 194 3.12 13.03 24.27
CA ILE A 194 3.45 14.19 25.08
C ILE A 194 4.95 14.47 24.94
N ILE A 195 5.30 15.66 24.47
CA ILE A 195 6.69 16.11 24.35
C ILE A 195 6.92 17.16 25.45
N ARG A 196 7.79 16.86 26.42
CA ARG A 196 8.13 17.79 27.52
C ARG A 196 9.44 18.51 27.22
N ASP A 197 10.48 17.75 26.90
CA ASP A 197 11.83 18.27 26.72
C ASP A 197 12.29 18.30 25.25
N GLN A 198 13.30 19.11 24.97
CA GLN A 198 13.92 19.17 23.64
C GLN A 198 14.59 17.84 23.25
N SER A 199 15.06 17.06 24.24
CA SER A 199 15.52 15.67 24.06
C SER A 199 14.43 14.75 23.55
N ASP A 200 13.21 14.84 24.09
CA ASP A 200 12.07 14.01 23.68
C ASP A 200 11.71 14.30 22.22
N LEU A 201 11.70 15.59 21.86
CA LEU A 201 11.46 16.03 20.50
C LEU A 201 12.53 15.47 19.54
N ARG A 202 13.82 15.48 19.92
CA ARG A 202 14.88 14.85 19.11
C ARG A 202 14.67 13.34 18.97
N ASN A 203 14.40 12.63 20.07
CA ASN A 203 14.17 11.18 20.07
C ASN A 203 12.97 10.78 19.18
N VAL A 204 11.85 11.51 19.29
CA VAL A 204 10.65 11.28 18.46
C VAL A 204 10.94 11.61 17.00
N PHE A 205 11.63 12.72 16.72
CA PHE A 205 12.00 13.12 15.37
C PHE A 205 12.95 12.12 14.70
N GLU A 206 14.01 11.69 15.38
CA GLU A 206 14.96 10.71 14.85
C GLU A 206 14.31 9.35 14.60
N ARG A 207 13.46 8.87 15.53
CA ARG A 207 12.67 7.66 15.31
C ARG A 207 11.73 7.79 14.11
N LYS A 208 10.98 8.89 13.99
CA LYS A 208 10.09 9.13 12.84
C LYS A 208 10.85 9.32 11.53
N MET A 209 12.06 9.87 11.58
CA MET A 209 12.94 9.96 10.42
C MET A 209 13.45 8.58 9.99
N GLN A 210 13.84 7.72 10.93
CA GLN A 210 14.24 6.33 10.64
C GLN A 210 13.08 5.50 10.10
N GLU A 211 11.90 5.53 10.73
CA GLU A 211 10.68 4.88 10.22
C GLU A 211 10.35 5.33 8.79
N ARG A 212 10.45 6.63 8.51
CA ARG A 212 10.24 7.19 7.18
C ARG A 212 11.34 6.78 6.20
N GLN A 213 12.59 6.74 6.62
CA GLN A 213 13.73 6.30 5.80
C GLN A 213 13.54 4.83 5.41
N GLU A 214 13.19 3.96 6.35
CA GLU A 214 12.91 2.55 6.11
C GLU A 214 11.68 2.35 5.20
N LEU A 215 10.62 3.17 5.36
CA LEU A 215 9.47 3.17 4.47
C LEU A 215 9.88 3.60 3.06
N LEU A 216 10.66 4.67 2.92
CA LEU A 216 11.19 5.11 1.63
C LEU A 216 12.04 4.00 0.99
N ASP A 217 12.97 3.39 1.72
CA ASP A 217 13.81 2.32 1.18
C ASP A 217 12.96 1.09 0.78
N ARG A 218 11.98 0.70 1.60
CA ARG A 218 11.09 -0.46 1.33
C ARG A 218 10.21 -0.27 0.09
N TYR A 219 9.76 0.95 -0.20
CA TYR A 219 8.84 1.23 -1.31
C TYR A 219 9.52 1.85 -2.56
N PHE A 220 10.63 2.56 -2.42
CA PHE A 220 11.33 3.25 -3.53
C PHE A 220 12.53 2.49 -4.09
N VAL A 221 12.98 1.37 -3.51
CA VAL A 221 14.07 0.55 -4.10
C VAL A 221 13.70 -0.10 -5.45
N PHE A 222 12.42 -0.04 -5.86
CA PHE A 222 11.99 -0.37 -7.24
C PHE A 222 11.95 0.84 -8.19
N ALA A 223 12.28 2.05 -7.73
CA ALA A 223 12.49 3.22 -8.58
C ALA A 223 13.99 3.33 -8.92
N GLU A 224 14.32 3.20 -10.20
CA GLU A 224 15.67 2.98 -10.74
C GLU A 224 16.61 4.22 -10.69
N ASN A 225 16.42 5.12 -9.71
CA ASN A 225 17.15 6.38 -9.59
C ASN A 225 17.71 6.57 -8.17
N ASN A 226 19.05 6.50 -8.05
CA ASN A 226 19.81 6.66 -6.81
C ASN A 226 19.55 8.01 -6.12
N TYR A 227 18.63 8.07 -5.15
CA TYR A 227 18.50 9.22 -4.26
C TYR A 227 19.63 9.24 -3.23
N THR A 228 20.67 10.04 -3.48
CA THR A 228 21.64 10.39 -2.45
C THR A 228 21.09 11.56 -1.62
N PRO A 229 21.00 11.46 -0.28
CA PRO A 229 20.56 12.57 0.55
C PRO A 229 21.49 13.79 0.38
N PRO A 230 20.97 15.02 0.51
CA PRO A 230 21.79 16.24 0.38
C PRO A 230 22.91 16.23 1.43
N LYS A 231 24.15 16.14 0.94
CA LYS A 231 25.35 16.07 1.79
C LYS A 231 25.59 17.42 2.47
N ASP A 232 25.54 17.44 3.79
CA ASP A 232 25.93 18.60 4.59
C ASP A 232 27.46 18.73 4.57
N TYR A 233 27.95 19.60 3.67
CA TYR A 233 29.36 19.88 3.53
C TYR A 233 29.98 20.57 4.76
N THR A 234 29.17 21.10 5.70
CA THR A 234 29.69 21.72 6.94
C THR A 234 30.18 20.68 7.96
N ARG A 235 29.76 19.41 7.81
CA ARG A 235 30.14 18.29 8.68
C ARG A 235 30.84 17.16 7.93
N THR A 236 31.12 17.34 6.64
CA THR A 236 31.87 16.35 5.87
C THR A 236 33.35 16.45 6.24
N ASN A 237 33.89 15.37 6.80
CA ASN A 237 35.32 15.23 7.05
C ASN A 237 36.09 15.58 5.75
N GLY A 238 37.05 16.51 5.82
CA GLY A 238 37.64 17.11 4.62
C GLY A 238 38.32 16.12 3.68
N LEU A 239 38.72 16.58 2.48
CA LEU A 239 39.25 15.75 1.37
C LEU A 239 40.27 14.67 1.79
N LEU A 240 41.09 14.94 2.80
CA LEU A 240 42.05 14.00 3.41
C LEU A 240 41.39 12.72 3.94
N GLU A 241 40.21 12.82 4.56
CA GLU A 241 39.48 11.66 5.10
C GLU A 241 38.80 10.87 3.99
N THR A 242 38.29 11.52 2.94
CA THR A 242 37.82 10.81 1.73
C THR A 242 38.95 10.00 1.09
N ILE A 243 40.14 10.60 0.97
CA ILE A 243 41.34 9.91 0.46
C ILE A 243 41.72 8.75 1.39
N ARG A 244 41.71 8.96 2.71
CA ARG A 244 41.97 7.90 3.71
C ARG A 244 41.00 6.73 3.56
N GLN A 245 39.70 7.00 3.44
CA GLN A 245 38.68 5.96 3.32
C GLN A 245 38.77 5.20 2.00
N GLU A 246 39.05 5.87 0.88
CA GLU A 246 39.28 5.18 -0.39
C GLU A 246 40.56 4.34 -0.38
N TYR A 247 41.64 4.79 0.27
CA TYR A 247 42.83 3.96 0.49
C TYR A 247 42.50 2.68 1.28
N MET A 248 41.77 2.81 2.40
CA MET A 248 41.36 1.65 3.21
C MET A 248 40.50 0.66 2.40
N LYS A 249 39.56 1.14 1.57
CA LYS A 249 38.75 0.29 0.69
C LYS A 249 39.57 -0.41 -0.40
N VAL A 250 40.54 0.27 -1.00
CA VAL A 250 41.42 -0.29 -2.03
C VAL A 250 42.28 -1.40 -1.45
N ASP A 251 42.82 -1.22 -0.25
CA ASP A 251 43.63 -2.24 0.43
C ASP A 251 42.78 -3.41 0.96
N GLU A 252 41.58 -3.15 1.48
CA GLU A 252 40.62 -4.20 1.85
C GLU A 252 40.20 -5.03 0.63
N LYS A 253 39.93 -4.38 -0.51
CA LYS A 253 39.60 -5.08 -1.77
C LYS A 253 40.75 -5.93 -2.28
N ARG A 254 41.99 -5.41 -2.29
CA ARG A 254 43.19 -6.21 -2.64
C ARG A 254 43.31 -7.44 -1.75
N ARG A 255 43.10 -7.28 -0.43
CA ARG A 255 43.15 -8.38 0.53
C ARG A 255 42.06 -9.42 0.29
N LEU A 256 40.86 -9.01 -0.10
CA LEU A 256 39.79 -9.91 -0.53
C LEU A 256 40.16 -10.67 -1.82
N ASP A 257 40.70 -9.97 -2.81
CA ASP A 257 41.13 -10.58 -4.08
C ASP A 257 42.26 -11.60 -3.85
N GLU A 258 43.21 -11.32 -2.94
CA GLU A 258 44.26 -12.27 -2.51
C GLU A 258 43.70 -13.50 -1.80
N LEU A 259 42.73 -13.33 -0.89
CA LEU A 259 42.06 -14.44 -0.19
C LEU A 259 41.21 -15.30 -1.13
N THR A 260 40.64 -14.68 -2.18
CA THR A 260 39.75 -15.35 -3.14
C THR A 260 40.53 -16.00 -4.29
N ARG A 261 41.81 -15.64 -4.48
CA ARG A 261 42.64 -16.21 -5.54
C ARG A 261 42.90 -17.71 -5.31
N PRO A 262 42.53 -18.60 -6.25
CA PRO A 262 42.72 -20.03 -6.07
C PRO A 262 44.22 -20.34 -5.96
N LYS A 263 44.60 -21.00 -4.86
CA LYS A 263 45.99 -21.39 -4.59
C LYS A 263 46.42 -22.48 -5.56
N GLU A 264 47.43 -22.21 -6.38
CA GLU A 264 47.94 -23.21 -7.33
C GLU A 264 48.43 -24.46 -6.59
N LEU A 265 47.80 -25.59 -6.90
CA LEU A 265 48.16 -26.89 -6.35
C LEU A 265 49.47 -27.34 -6.99
N LYS A 266 50.58 -27.24 -6.24
CA LYS A 266 51.86 -27.83 -6.63
C LYS A 266 51.68 -29.33 -6.82
N GLY A 267 51.71 -29.79 -8.06
CA GLY A 267 51.69 -31.21 -8.40
C GLY A 267 52.91 -31.91 -7.79
N HIS A 268 52.68 -32.82 -6.85
CA HIS A 268 53.72 -33.72 -6.36
C HIS A 268 53.88 -34.86 -7.37
N ALA A 269 55.10 -35.08 -7.86
CA ALA A 269 55.39 -36.20 -8.76
C ALA A 269 55.07 -37.53 -8.05
N PRO A 270 54.43 -38.49 -8.74
CA PRO A 270 53.99 -39.74 -8.12
C PRO A 270 55.19 -40.52 -7.58
N GLN A 271 55.23 -40.70 -6.26
CA GLN A 271 56.19 -41.58 -5.60
C GLN A 271 55.76 -43.03 -5.80
N THR A 272 56.71 -43.93 -6.06
CA THR A 272 56.44 -45.37 -6.09
C THR A 272 55.98 -45.87 -4.71
N PRO A 273 55.02 -46.83 -4.64
CA PRO A 273 54.54 -47.34 -3.36
C PRO A 273 55.66 -47.90 -2.49
N LEU A 274 55.71 -47.51 -1.21
CA LEU A 274 56.56 -48.19 -0.23
C LEU A 274 55.88 -49.50 0.20
N GLU A 275 56.58 -50.62 0.02
CA GLU A 275 56.14 -51.90 0.56
C GLU A 275 56.26 -51.92 2.09
N MET A 276 55.18 -52.30 2.77
CA MET A 276 55.15 -52.44 4.22
C MET A 276 55.71 -53.81 4.64
N PRO A 277 56.66 -53.89 5.59
CA PRO A 277 57.21 -55.16 6.06
C PRO A 277 56.21 -55.89 6.97
N SER A 278 55.33 -56.71 6.39
CA SER A 278 54.39 -57.57 7.12
C SER A 278 55.02 -58.91 7.54
N GLY A 279 55.91 -58.87 8.52
CA GLY A 279 56.53 -60.07 9.10
C GLY A 279 55.92 -60.49 10.43
N PRO A 280 55.17 -61.62 10.51
CA PRO A 280 54.85 -62.26 11.77
C PRO A 280 55.98 -63.23 12.19
N ARG A 281 56.60 -62.97 13.34
CA ARG A 281 57.19 -64.03 14.20
C ARG A 281 56.04 -64.63 15.03
N PRO A 282 56.06 -65.94 15.42
CA PRO A 282 57.25 -66.72 15.76
C PRO A 282 57.25 -68.23 15.36
N ALA A 283 58.30 -68.93 15.79
CA ALA A 283 58.37 -70.36 16.18
C ALA A 283 58.07 -71.51 15.17
N SER A 284 59.15 -72.22 14.81
CA SER A 284 59.29 -73.69 14.67
C SER A 284 58.19 -74.55 14.01
N GLY A 285 58.57 -75.22 12.91
CA GLY A 285 58.44 -76.69 12.86
C GLY A 285 57.34 -77.31 11.98
N ALA A 286 57.73 -77.70 10.77
CA ALA A 286 57.28 -78.88 10.01
C ALA A 286 55.80 -79.03 9.54
N ALA A 287 55.66 -78.90 8.21
CA ALA A 287 55.01 -79.85 7.28
C ALA A 287 53.48 -80.11 7.31
N GLY A 288 52.91 -80.18 6.10
CA GLY A 288 51.58 -80.74 5.81
C GLY A 288 50.67 -79.77 5.05
N GLY A 289 50.23 -80.13 3.84
CA GLY A 289 49.30 -79.30 3.05
C GLY A 289 48.00 -80.01 2.71
N ASN A 290 46.95 -79.24 2.37
CA ASN A 290 45.94 -79.58 1.35
C ASN A 290 44.94 -78.41 1.11
N THR A 291 44.11 -78.58 0.08
CA THR A 291 43.19 -77.65 -0.61
C THR A 291 41.74 -77.67 -0.03
N PRO A 292 40.68 -77.11 -0.69
CA PRO A 292 40.37 -75.76 -1.23
C PRO A 292 39.10 -75.17 -0.50
N PRO A 293 38.03 -74.51 -1.04
CA PRO A 293 37.76 -73.74 -2.29
C PRO A 293 36.95 -72.39 -2.14
N ALA A 294 36.52 -71.83 -3.28
CA ALA A 294 35.23 -71.15 -3.58
C ALA A 294 34.94 -69.62 -3.33
N THR A 295 35.19 -68.80 -4.36
CA THR A 295 34.30 -67.85 -5.12
C THR A 295 33.43 -66.73 -4.42
N PRO A 296 32.99 -65.64 -5.13
CA PRO A 296 33.05 -64.27 -4.59
C PRO A 296 31.73 -63.44 -4.62
N GLY A 297 31.77 -62.19 -4.13
CA GLY A 297 30.63 -61.24 -4.08
C GLY A 297 30.91 -59.87 -4.71
N GLN A 298 29.85 -59.19 -5.17
CA GLN A 298 29.81 -57.97 -6.00
C GLN A 298 29.47 -56.70 -5.15
N PRO A 299 29.85 -55.46 -5.53
CA PRO A 299 29.81 -54.31 -4.61
C PRO A 299 28.44 -53.61 -4.53
N THR A 300 28.19 -52.94 -3.39
CA THR A 300 26.98 -52.14 -3.13
C THR A 300 27.27 -50.65 -2.95
N ASP A 301 26.27 -49.85 -3.37
CA ASP A 301 26.27 -48.39 -3.52
C ASP A 301 26.22 -47.61 -2.18
N ALA A 302 26.58 -46.32 -2.21
CA ALA A 302 26.54 -45.42 -1.06
C ALA A 302 25.44 -44.34 -1.23
N PRO A 303 24.67 -44.00 -0.18
CA PRO A 303 23.44 -43.22 -0.34
C PRO A 303 23.68 -41.73 -0.62
N LYS A 304 22.91 -41.18 -1.56
CA LYS A 304 22.85 -39.74 -1.87
C LYS A 304 21.90 -39.03 -0.92
N ILE A 305 22.35 -37.93 -0.30
CA ILE A 305 21.51 -37.09 0.56
C ILE A 305 20.65 -36.17 -0.34
N ASN A 306 19.32 -36.29 -0.21
CA ASN A 306 18.36 -35.47 -0.93
C ASN A 306 17.73 -34.45 0.03
N ILE A 307 17.84 -33.16 -0.28
CA ILE A 307 17.29 -32.05 0.52
C ILE A 307 16.07 -31.44 -0.17
N THR A 308 14.89 -31.80 0.32
CA THR A 308 13.61 -31.24 -0.10
C THR A 308 13.21 -30.07 0.82
N PRO A 309 12.89 -28.87 0.31
CA PRO A 309 12.38 -27.78 1.14
C PRO A 309 10.93 -28.02 1.57
N PRO A 310 10.52 -27.62 2.79
CA PRO A 310 9.17 -27.87 3.29
C PRO A 310 8.11 -26.95 2.64
N SER A 311 7.06 -27.55 2.11
CA SER A 311 5.87 -26.86 1.60
C SER A 311 5.05 -26.25 2.75
N ARG A 312 4.82 -24.93 2.72
CA ARG A 312 3.90 -24.25 3.64
C ARG A 312 2.45 -24.55 3.25
N ASN A 313 1.71 -25.23 4.12
CA ASN A 313 0.26 -25.34 4.00
C ASN A 313 -0.38 -23.97 4.26
N ILE A 314 -1.23 -23.52 3.33
CA ILE A 314 -2.09 -22.35 3.49
C ILE A 314 -3.52 -22.87 3.49
N GLU A 315 -4.07 -23.17 4.66
CA GLU A 315 -5.49 -23.51 4.77
C GLU A 315 -6.35 -22.26 4.62
N ARG A 316 -7.40 -22.36 3.80
CA ARG A 316 -8.43 -21.33 3.66
C ARG A 316 -9.26 -21.26 4.92
N LEU A 317 -9.52 -20.05 5.41
CA LEU A 317 -10.64 -19.76 6.30
C LEU A 317 -11.55 -18.72 5.64
N GLU A 318 -12.60 -19.21 4.97
CA GLU A 318 -13.77 -18.40 4.63
C GLU A 318 -14.81 -18.51 5.75
N LYS A 319 -15.20 -17.37 6.34
CA LYS A 319 -16.57 -17.15 6.85
C LYS A 319 -16.89 -15.67 7.05
#